data_AF-A0A0M1JW66-F1
#
_entry.id   AF-A0A0M1JW66-F1
#
_cell.length_a   1.000
_cell.length_b   1.000
_cell.length_c   1.000
_cell.angle_alpha   90.00
_cell.angle_beta   90.00
_cell.angle_gamma   90.00
#
_symmetry.space_group_name_H-M   'P 1'
#
loop_
_entity.id
_entity.type
_entity.pdbx_description
1 polymer ?
#
loop_
_entity_poly.entity_id
_entity_poly.type
_entity_poly.pdbx_seq_one_letter_code
_entity_poly.pdbx_strand_id
1 'polypeptide(L)'
;MSKIKLMHAKLHRVRVTEANIEYMGSVTIDRELIEKVGILPLEEVCIWNVNNGQRLSTYVLPGEPGSGMVCINGAAAHLCNPGDAVIIAAYQECDRDEVLLHGHTARVIIADEHNRCQEFLYQQLIPAEGYVEFRSAQSAIAPTNWVNGPLNQPLSADN
;
A
#
# COMPACT_ATOMS: atom_id res chain seq x y z
N MET A 1 -2.36 8.05 25.80
CA MET A 1 -1.56 7.95 24.58
C MET A 1 -2.38 8.44 23.39
N SER A 2 -1.78 9.16 22.45
CA SER A 2 -2.49 9.79 21.32
C SER A 2 -2.49 8.88 20.09
N LYS A 3 -3.67 8.55 19.54
CA LYS A 3 -3.80 7.77 18.30
C LYS A 3 -3.55 8.62 17.05
N ILE A 4 -2.84 8.05 16.08
CA ILE A 4 -2.56 8.64 14.76
C ILE A 4 -2.77 7.59 13.66
N LYS A 5 -3.03 8.03 12.42
CA LYS A 5 -3.05 7.13 11.26
C LYS A 5 -1.75 7.26 10.47
N LEU A 6 -1.06 6.15 10.25
CA LEU A 6 0.16 6.09 9.44
C LEU A 6 -0.07 5.19 8.23
N MET A 7 0.40 5.63 7.06
CA MET A 7 0.35 4.83 5.84
C MET A 7 1.27 3.62 6.02
N HIS A 8 0.77 2.40 5.83
CA HIS A 8 1.62 1.19 5.90
C HIS A 8 1.85 0.56 4.53
N ALA A 9 1.00 0.86 3.55
CA ALA A 9 1.12 0.35 2.19
C ALA A 9 0.69 1.36 1.14
N LYS A 10 1.35 1.34 -0.02
CA LYS A 10 1.00 2.19 -1.17
C LYS A 10 1.35 1.53 -2.50
N LEU A 11 0.38 1.52 -3.41
CA LEU A 11 0.57 1.27 -4.83
C LEU A 11 0.57 2.62 -5.55
N HIS A 12 1.72 3.05 -6.03
CA HIS A 12 1.90 4.35 -6.66
C HIS A 12 1.84 4.22 -8.19
N ARG A 13 0.94 5.02 -8.81
CA ARG A 13 0.77 5.12 -10.27
C ARG A 13 0.37 3.82 -10.97
N VAL A 14 -0.34 2.94 -10.28
CA VAL A 14 -1.04 1.85 -10.96
C VAL A 14 -2.14 2.42 -11.86
N ARG A 15 -2.42 1.76 -12.97
CA ARG A 15 -3.42 2.15 -13.96
C ARG A 15 -4.70 1.36 -13.76
N VAL A 16 -5.84 2.04 -13.81
CA VAL A 16 -7.15 1.40 -13.83
C VAL A 16 -7.26 0.56 -15.10
N THR A 17 -7.49 -0.74 -14.95
CA THR A 17 -7.66 -1.67 -16.07
C THR A 17 -9.11 -1.75 -16.51
N GLU A 18 -10.04 -1.61 -15.56
CA GLU A 18 -11.48 -1.70 -15.78
C GLU A 18 -12.23 -0.80 -14.78
N ALA A 19 -13.40 -0.31 -15.18
CA ALA A 19 -14.35 0.37 -14.31
C ALA A 19 -15.75 -0.20 -14.54
N ASN A 20 -16.31 -0.86 -13.52
CA ASN A 20 -17.56 -1.61 -13.63
C ASN A 20 -18.64 -1.09 -12.68
N ILE A 21 -19.59 -0.32 -13.22
CA ILE A 21 -20.66 0.36 -12.46
C ILE A 21 -21.63 -0.65 -11.82
N GLU A 22 -21.89 -1.78 -12.48
CA GLU A 22 -22.91 -2.76 -12.07
C GLU A 22 -22.39 -3.73 -10.99
N TYR A 23 -21.09 -3.74 -10.72
CA TYR A 23 -20.48 -4.63 -9.72
C TYR A 23 -20.52 -4.01 -8.31
N MET A 24 -20.61 -4.86 -7.27
CA MET A 24 -20.68 -4.39 -5.88
C MET A 24 -19.44 -3.55 -5.50
N GLY A 25 -19.69 -2.35 -4.98
CA GLY A 25 -18.68 -1.32 -4.73
C GLY A 25 -17.46 -1.83 -3.95
N SER A 26 -16.27 -1.68 -4.54
CA SER A 26 -14.97 -2.16 -4.05
C SER A 26 -13.88 -1.74 -5.04
N VAL A 27 -12.62 -2.09 -4.76
CA VAL A 27 -11.58 -2.16 -5.78
C VAL A 27 -11.01 -3.57 -5.85
N THR A 28 -11.03 -4.17 -7.04
CA THR A 28 -10.35 -5.46 -7.26
C THR A 28 -8.93 -5.18 -7.74
N ILE A 29 -7.93 -5.70 -7.03
CA ILE A 29 -6.51 -5.46 -7.35
C ILE A 29 -5.79 -6.81 -7.50
N ASP A 30 -4.87 -6.91 -8.46
CA ASP A 30 -3.94 -8.03 -8.58
C ASP A 30 -3.40 -8.45 -7.20
N ARG A 31 -3.61 -9.73 -6.88
CA ARG A 31 -3.23 -10.32 -5.60
C ARG A 31 -1.74 -10.17 -5.31
N GLU A 32 -0.88 -10.32 -6.32
CA GLU A 32 0.56 -10.18 -6.12
C GLU A 32 0.95 -8.76 -5.71
N LEU A 33 0.26 -7.73 -6.23
CA LEU A 33 0.54 -6.34 -5.86
C LEU A 33 0.17 -6.07 -4.40
N ILE A 34 -1.04 -6.47 -3.98
CA ILE A 34 -1.51 -6.22 -2.61
C ILE A 34 -0.72 -7.04 -1.59
N GLU A 35 -0.37 -8.29 -1.88
CA GLU A 35 0.46 -9.13 -0.99
C GLU A 35 1.85 -8.54 -0.79
N LYS A 36 2.44 -8.00 -1.86
CA LYS A 36 3.80 -7.43 -1.87
C LYS A 36 3.92 -6.16 -1.03
N VAL A 37 2.88 -5.33 -0.96
CA VAL A 37 2.81 -4.19 -0.02
C VAL A 37 2.09 -4.53 1.31
N GLY A 38 1.50 -5.72 1.39
CA GLY A 38 0.78 -6.25 2.55
C GLY A 38 -0.55 -5.57 2.85
N ILE A 39 -1.30 -5.21 1.80
CA ILE A 39 -2.72 -4.85 1.91
C ILE A 39 -3.53 -6.14 1.97
N LEU A 40 -4.43 -6.25 2.94
CA LEU A 40 -5.30 -7.42 3.11
C LEU A 40 -6.58 -7.31 2.27
N PRO A 41 -7.15 -8.44 1.81
CA PRO A 41 -8.55 -8.46 1.37
C PRO A 41 -9.46 -7.88 2.45
N LEU A 42 -10.47 -7.11 2.01
CA LEU A 42 -11.41 -6.36 2.87
C LEU A 42 -10.80 -5.19 3.65
N GLU A 43 -9.51 -4.89 3.48
CA GLU A 43 -8.90 -3.72 4.09
C GLU A 43 -9.35 -2.43 3.39
N GLU A 44 -9.59 -1.38 4.19
CA GLU A 44 -9.89 -0.05 3.67
C GLU A 44 -8.65 0.56 2.99
N VAL A 45 -8.87 1.08 1.78
CA VAL A 45 -7.88 1.83 1.01
C VAL A 45 -8.44 3.16 0.56
N CYS A 46 -7.57 4.15 0.50
CA CYS A 46 -7.83 5.40 -0.19
C CYS A 46 -7.34 5.28 -1.65
N ILE A 47 -8.16 5.70 -2.61
CA ILE A 47 -7.81 5.78 -4.02
C ILE A 47 -7.77 7.26 -4.42
N TRP A 48 -6.64 7.70 -4.97
CA TRP A 48 -6.44 9.05 -5.48
C TRP A 48 -6.14 9.00 -6.96
N ASN A 49 -7.06 9.51 -7.77
CA ASN A 49 -6.92 9.54 -9.21
C ASN A 49 -6.03 10.73 -9.62
N VAL A 50 -4.88 10.42 -10.22
CA VAL A 50 -3.87 11.39 -10.63
C VAL A 50 -4.34 12.20 -11.84
N ASN A 51 -5.16 11.60 -12.71
CA ASN A 51 -5.61 12.21 -13.95
C ASN A 51 -6.68 13.29 -13.73
N ASN A 52 -7.58 13.09 -12.77
CA ASN A 52 -8.73 13.98 -12.56
C ASN A 52 -8.84 14.58 -11.14
N GLY A 53 -7.95 14.19 -10.22
CA GLY A 53 -7.91 14.71 -8.85
C GLY A 53 -8.97 14.14 -7.90
N GLN A 54 -9.83 13.22 -8.35
CA GLN A 54 -10.83 12.58 -7.51
C GLN A 54 -10.18 11.75 -6.40
N ARG A 55 -10.82 11.73 -5.23
CA ARG A 55 -10.33 11.02 -4.04
C ARG A 55 -11.51 10.28 -3.42
N LEU A 56 -11.34 8.99 -3.16
CA LEU A 56 -12.36 8.16 -2.53
C LEU A 56 -11.71 7.15 -1.59
N SER A 57 -12.52 6.54 -0.74
CA SER A 57 -12.14 5.39 0.08
C SER A 57 -13.08 4.23 -0.21
N THR A 58 -12.54 3.01 -0.20
CA THR A 58 -13.29 1.76 -0.41
C THR A 58 -12.50 0.60 0.22
N TYR A 59 -12.90 -0.64 0.00
CA TYR A 59 -12.16 -1.82 0.45
C TYR A 59 -11.65 -2.66 -0.74
N VAL A 60 -10.64 -3.49 -0.47
CA VAL A 60 -9.97 -4.30 -1.49
C VAL A 60 -10.61 -5.68 -1.65
N LEU A 61 -10.76 -6.12 -2.90
CA LEU A 61 -10.98 -7.51 -3.29
C LEU A 61 -9.74 -8.06 -4.01
N PRO A 62 -9.35 -9.32 -3.78
CA PRO A 62 -8.19 -9.91 -4.44
C PRO A 62 -8.55 -10.35 -5.86
N GLY A 63 -7.78 -9.86 -6.83
CA GLY A 63 -7.84 -10.23 -8.23
C GLY A 63 -7.03 -11.48 -8.60
N GLU A 64 -7.00 -11.78 -9.89
CA GLU A 64 -6.13 -12.83 -10.44
C GLU A 64 -4.64 -12.45 -10.24
N PRO A 65 -3.81 -13.33 -9.65
CA PRO A 65 -2.41 -13.06 -9.39
C PRO A 65 -1.62 -12.87 -10.68
N GLY A 66 -0.78 -11.83 -10.74
CA GLY A 66 0.07 -11.55 -11.89
C GLY A 66 -0.70 -11.01 -13.11
N SER A 67 -1.97 -10.64 -12.96
CA SER A 67 -2.78 -10.06 -14.04
C SER A 67 -2.49 -8.58 -14.29
N GLY A 68 -1.95 -7.86 -13.31
CA GLY A 68 -1.89 -6.40 -13.30
C GLY A 68 -3.26 -5.73 -13.15
N MET A 69 -4.31 -6.46 -12.77
CA MET A 69 -5.66 -5.93 -12.67
C MET A 69 -5.79 -4.83 -11.60
N VAL A 70 -6.48 -3.75 -11.96
CA VAL A 70 -7.00 -2.73 -11.05
C VAL A 70 -8.39 -2.34 -11.55
N CYS A 71 -9.42 -3.02 -11.04
CA CYS A 71 -10.81 -2.79 -11.42
C CYS A 71 -11.54 -1.97 -10.36
N ILE A 72 -12.07 -0.82 -10.76
CA ILE A 72 -12.84 0.07 -9.88
C ILE A 72 -14.33 -0.28 -10.02
N ASN A 73 -14.94 -0.78 -8.95
CA ASN A 73 -16.30 -1.30 -8.99
C ASN A 73 -17.35 -0.33 -8.41
N GLY A 74 -18.59 -0.48 -8.85
CA GLY A 74 -19.77 0.16 -8.29
C GLY A 74 -19.75 1.68 -8.44
N ALA A 75 -20.22 2.38 -7.41
CA ALA A 75 -20.28 3.85 -7.41
C ALA A 75 -18.92 4.53 -7.67
N ALA A 76 -17.81 3.88 -7.32
CA ALA A 76 -16.47 4.41 -7.56
C ALA A 76 -16.10 4.44 -9.06
N ALA A 77 -16.76 3.64 -9.90
CA ALA A 77 -16.52 3.62 -11.34
C ALA A 77 -16.91 4.94 -12.03
N HIS A 78 -17.74 5.78 -11.39
CA HIS A 78 -18.01 7.15 -11.88
C HIS A 78 -16.81 8.11 -11.72
N LEU A 79 -15.83 7.77 -10.88
CA LEU A 79 -14.73 8.66 -10.49
C LEU A 79 -13.39 8.29 -11.16
N CYS A 80 -13.36 7.16 -11.89
CA CYS A 80 -12.17 6.61 -12.51
C CYS A 80 -12.53 6.00 -13.88
N ASN A 81 -11.67 6.21 -14.88
CA ASN A 81 -11.80 5.56 -16.18
C ASN A 81 -10.66 4.56 -16.42
N PRO A 82 -10.86 3.50 -17.21
CA PRO A 82 -9.76 2.68 -17.70
C PRO A 82 -8.64 3.53 -18.31
N GLY A 83 -7.40 3.26 -17.94
CA GLY A 83 -6.20 4.02 -18.33
C GLY A 83 -5.77 5.11 -17.35
N ASP A 84 -6.64 5.57 -16.45
CA ASP A 84 -6.29 6.55 -15.42
C ASP A 84 -5.20 5.98 -14.49
N ALA A 85 -4.20 6.81 -14.18
CA ALA A 85 -3.23 6.50 -13.14
C ALA A 85 -3.82 6.86 -11.77
N VAL A 86 -3.75 5.91 -10.84
CA VAL A 86 -4.24 6.09 -9.47
C VAL A 86 -3.14 5.77 -8.45
N ILE A 87 -3.29 6.32 -7.27
CA ILE A 87 -2.52 5.97 -6.07
C ILE A 87 -3.48 5.27 -5.13
N ILE A 88 -3.15 4.06 -4.71
CA ILE A 88 -3.93 3.29 -3.72
C ILE A 88 -3.08 3.21 -2.45
N ALA A 89 -3.62 3.66 -1.31
CA ALA A 89 -2.89 3.68 -0.04
C ALA A 89 -3.74 3.12 1.10
N ALA A 90 -3.11 2.31 1.95
CA ALA A 90 -3.70 1.78 3.18
C ALA A 90 -3.02 2.39 4.41
N TYR A 91 -3.81 2.57 5.47
CA TYR A 91 -3.39 3.21 6.72
C TYR A 91 -3.69 2.29 7.90
N GLN A 92 -2.83 2.34 8.89
CA GLN A 92 -3.06 1.69 10.18
C GLN A 92 -3.15 2.73 11.29
N GLU A 93 -3.97 2.47 12.30
CA GLU A 93 -4.01 3.27 13.51
C GLU A 93 -2.85 2.85 14.41
N CYS A 94 -2.02 3.82 14.77
CA CYS A 94 -0.86 3.64 15.63
C CYS A 94 -1.00 4.48 16.89
N ASP A 95 -0.36 4.02 17.95
CA ASP A 95 -0.08 4.88 19.08
C ASP A 95 1.12 5.78 18.79
N ARG A 96 1.00 7.09 19.01
CA ARG A 96 2.08 8.03 18.76
C ARG A 96 3.31 7.74 19.60
N ASP A 97 3.13 7.34 20.86
CA ASP A 97 4.24 7.13 21.78
C ASP A 97 5.00 5.85 21.37
N GLU A 98 4.27 4.80 20.99
CA GLU A 98 4.85 3.57 20.42
C GLU A 98 5.65 3.83 19.13
N VAL A 99 5.15 4.70 18.24
CA VAL A 99 5.86 5.07 17.00
C VAL A 99 7.14 5.82 17.29
N LEU A 100 7.17 6.68 18.32
CA LEU A 100 8.40 7.39 18.70
C LEU A 100 9.45 6.42 19.28
N LEU A 101 9.02 5.35 19.95
CA LEU A 101 9.90 4.36 20.58
C LEU A 101 10.38 3.28 19.60
N HIS A 102 9.51 2.83 18.69
CA HIS A 102 9.73 1.64 17.86
C HIS A 102 9.74 1.92 16.36
N GLY A 103 9.35 3.12 15.95
CA GLY A 103 9.32 3.52 14.55
C GLY A 103 8.11 2.98 13.82
N HIS A 104 8.18 3.05 12.49
CA HIS A 104 7.14 2.57 11.58
C HIS A 104 7.74 2.29 10.21
N THR A 105 7.21 1.33 9.46
CA THR A 105 7.66 1.03 8.11
C THR A 105 6.46 0.91 7.18
N ALA A 106 6.49 1.64 6.07
CA ALA A 106 5.54 1.53 4.97
C ALA A 106 6.19 0.88 3.74
N ARG A 107 5.46 0.01 3.07
CA ARG A 107 5.88 -0.65 1.82
C ARG A 107 5.23 0.04 0.63
N VAL A 108 6.04 0.43 -0.35
CA VAL A 108 5.57 1.16 -1.51
C VAL A 108 6.01 0.47 -2.79
N ILE A 109 5.07 0.24 -3.70
CA ILE A 109 5.36 -0.10 -5.09
C ILE A 109 5.24 1.16 -5.94
N ILE A 110 6.22 1.39 -6.80
CA ILE A 110 6.08 2.26 -7.97
C ILE A 110 5.80 1.35 -9.16
N ALA A 111 4.63 1.51 -9.77
CA ALA A 111 4.20 0.67 -10.88
C ALA A 111 4.68 1.21 -12.23
N ASP A 112 4.97 0.29 -13.16
CA ASP A 112 5.13 0.63 -14.57
C ASP A 112 3.76 0.78 -15.29
N GLU A 113 3.79 0.94 -16.61
CA GLU A 113 2.59 1.10 -17.43
C GLU A 113 1.72 -0.16 -17.56
N HIS A 114 2.24 -1.32 -17.15
CA HIS A 114 1.55 -2.61 -17.17
C HIS A 114 1.20 -3.10 -15.76
N ASN A 115 1.18 -2.19 -14.78
CA ASN A 115 0.93 -2.50 -13.37
C ASN A 115 1.90 -3.52 -12.78
N ARG A 116 3.14 -3.58 -13.28
CA ARG A 116 4.21 -4.38 -12.67
C ARG A 116 5.01 -3.52 -11.72
N CYS A 117 5.61 -4.17 -10.72
CA CYS A 117 6.46 -3.48 -9.78
C CYS A 117 7.77 -3.05 -10.47
N GLN A 118 7.86 -1.78 -10.86
CA GLN A 118 9.09 -1.18 -11.39
C GLN A 118 10.09 -0.92 -10.26
N GLU A 119 9.60 -0.37 -9.14
CA GLU A 119 10.41 -0.12 -7.95
C GLU A 119 9.67 -0.53 -6.69
N PHE A 120 10.42 -1.05 -5.71
CA PHE A 120 9.91 -1.34 -4.38
C PHE A 120 10.68 -0.52 -3.36
N LEU A 121 9.98 0.22 -2.52
CA LEU A 121 10.57 1.12 -1.54
C LEU A 121 10.10 0.78 -0.12
N TYR A 122 11.00 0.95 0.83
CA TYR A 122 10.65 1.07 2.24
C TYR A 122 10.69 2.56 2.62
N GLN A 123 9.59 3.04 3.21
CA GLN A 123 9.51 4.36 3.82
C GLN A 123 9.40 4.18 5.33
N GLN A 124 10.43 4.60 6.05
CA GLN A 124 10.61 4.26 7.47
C GLN A 124 10.65 5.51 8.32
N LEU A 125 10.02 5.42 9.50
CA LEU A 125 10.24 6.29 10.64
C LEU A 125 11.20 5.55 11.57
N ILE A 126 12.41 6.07 11.74
CA ILE A 126 13.46 5.47 12.57
C ILE A 126 13.50 6.24 13.89
N PRO A 127 13.36 5.59 15.06
CA PRO A 127 13.46 6.24 16.36
C PRO A 127 14.79 6.97 16.56
N ALA A 128 14.70 8.20 17.09
CA ALA A 128 15.82 9.01 17.56
C ALA A 128 15.45 9.65 18.91
N GLU A 129 16.37 10.38 19.54
CA GLU A 129 16.13 11.01 20.85
C GLU A 129 15.02 12.08 20.78
N GLY A 130 13.78 11.67 21.09
CA GLY A 130 12.60 12.55 21.17
C GLY A 130 11.91 12.84 19.84
N TYR A 131 12.32 12.21 18.73
CA TYR A 131 11.72 12.36 17.41
C TYR A 131 11.94 11.11 16.55
N VAL A 132 11.44 11.12 15.32
CA VAL A 132 11.71 10.08 14.32
C VAL A 132 12.37 10.68 13.08
N GLU A 133 13.37 10.01 12.54
CA GLU A 133 13.96 10.32 11.24
C GLU A 133 13.18 9.63 10.12
N PHE A 134 12.90 10.35 9.02
CA PHE A 134 12.29 9.75 7.83
C PHE A 134 13.37 9.28 6.86
N ARG A 135 13.30 8.00 6.46
CA ARG A 135 14.15 7.41 5.42
C ARG A 135 13.29 6.78 4.33
N SER A 136 13.63 7.04 3.07
CA SER A 136 13.05 6.35 1.91
C SER A 136 14.16 5.68 1.14
N ALA A 137 14.17 4.34 1.11
CA ALA A 137 15.20 3.57 0.43
C ALA A 137 14.58 2.60 -0.57
N GLN A 138 15.20 2.50 -1.75
CA GLN A 138 14.85 1.49 -2.74
C GLN A 138 15.38 0.14 -2.28
N SER A 139 14.53 -0.88 -2.34
CA SER A 139 14.95 -2.26 -2.09
C SER A 139 15.37 -2.90 -3.39
N ALA A 140 16.60 -3.42 -3.45
CA ALA A 140 17.07 -4.23 -4.57
C ALA A 140 16.37 -5.61 -4.63
N ILE A 141 15.67 -6.01 -3.55
CA ILE A 141 15.02 -7.31 -3.41
C ILE A 141 13.58 -7.06 -2.95
N ALA A 142 12.60 -7.49 -3.76
CA ALA A 142 11.22 -7.56 -3.30
C ALA A 142 11.13 -8.61 -2.17
N PRO A 143 10.46 -8.33 -1.03
CA PRO A 143 10.31 -9.34 0.00
C PRO A 143 9.66 -10.58 -0.62
N THR A 144 10.31 -11.74 -0.45
CA THR A 144 9.72 -13.04 -0.76
C THR A 144 8.50 -13.25 0.12
N ASN A 145 7.49 -13.92 -0.44
CA ASN A 145 6.15 -14.16 0.11
C ASN A 145 6.11 -14.26 1.64
N TRP A 146 5.11 -13.59 2.23
CA TRP A 146 4.74 -13.62 3.65
C TRP A 146 5.11 -14.94 4.34
N VAL A 147 6.18 -14.92 5.14
CA VAL A 147 6.38 -15.89 6.22
C VAL A 147 6.11 -15.13 7.52
N ASN A 148 5.02 -15.49 8.19
CA ASN A 148 4.75 -15.06 9.56
C ASN A 148 5.95 -15.38 10.45
N GLY A 149 6.73 -14.36 10.81
CA GLY A 149 7.77 -14.43 11.83
C GLY A 149 7.63 -13.24 12.76
N PRO A 150 7.71 -13.41 14.09
CA PRO A 150 7.54 -12.30 15.01
C PRO A 150 8.64 -11.27 14.80
N LEU A 151 8.24 -10.01 14.65
CA LEU A 151 9.09 -8.82 14.76
C LEU A 151 9.63 -8.73 16.18
N ASN A 152 10.68 -9.51 16.49
CA ASN A 152 11.66 -9.27 17.55
C ASN A 152 12.63 -10.44 17.62
N GLN A 153 13.75 -10.32 16.92
CA GLN A 153 15.00 -10.89 17.40
C GLN A 153 16.04 -9.77 17.41
N PRO A 154 16.71 -9.52 18.55
CA PRO A 154 17.80 -8.55 18.58
C PRO A 154 18.92 -9.06 17.68
N LEU A 155 19.53 -8.15 16.93
CA LEU A 155 20.81 -8.39 16.26
C LEU A 155 21.77 -8.96 17.30
N SER A 156 22.16 -10.22 17.11
CA SER A 156 23.20 -10.85 17.93
C SER A 156 24.47 -10.03 17.77
N ALA A 157 24.93 -9.46 18.89
CA ALA A 157 26.25 -8.88 19.01
C ALA A 157 27.31 -9.93 18.68
N ASP A 158 28.38 -9.46 18.04
CA ASP A 158 29.55 -10.22 17.63
C ASP A 158 30.06 -11.21 18.71
N ASN A 159 30.43 -12.41 18.24
CA ASN A 159 31.66 -13.13 18.61
C ASN A 159 31.93 -14.26 17.61
#